data_AF-A0A1T1GQA2-F1
#
_entry.id   AF-A0A1T1GQA2-F1
#
_cell.length_a   1.000
_cell.length_b   1.000
_cell.length_c   1.000
_cell.angle_alpha   90.00
_cell.angle_beta   90.00
_cell.angle_gamma   90.00
#
_symmetry.space_group_name_H-M   'P 1'
#
loop_
_entity.id
_entity.type
_entity.pdbx_description
1 polymer ?
#
loop_
_entity_poly.entity_id
_entity_poly.type
_entity_poly.pdbx_seq_one_letter_code
_entity_poly.pdbx_strand_id
1 'polypeptide(L)'
;MEDKALRNKQILVRLTIDEYQKMVASSNALQMNKSDYMRMKILTESHAQIIDPRDIHAIRIAGLVLVKLLEELKDTQLIPHELEDIKQLIDELKIIVRRLNDSVSKV
;
A
#
# COMPACT_ATOMS: atom_id res chain seq x y z
N MET A 1 27.23 1.25 20.62
CA MET A 1 27.07 -0.21 20.33
C MET A 1 25.87 -0.72 21.11
N GLU A 2 24.62 -0.46 20.68
CA GLU A 2 23.43 -0.91 21.43
C GLU A 2 22.38 -1.62 20.56
N ASP A 3 22.62 -1.77 19.26
CA ASP A 3 21.59 -2.18 18.30
C ASP A 3 21.53 -3.69 18.01
N LYS A 4 22.46 -4.47 18.59
CA LYS A 4 22.52 -5.93 18.40
C LYS A 4 21.68 -6.70 19.44
N ALA A 5 21.37 -6.11 20.59
CA ALA A 5 20.62 -6.78 21.66
C ALA A 5 19.13 -6.99 21.34
N LEU A 6 18.53 -6.11 20.52
CA LEU A 6 17.11 -6.17 20.13
C LEU A 6 16.76 -7.37 19.22
N ARG A 7 17.76 -8.04 18.61
CA ARG A 7 17.57 -9.14 17.64
C ARG A 7 17.78 -10.55 18.21
N ASN A 8 17.81 -10.71 19.52
CA ASN A 8 18.03 -12.03 20.15
C ASN A 8 16.78 -12.89 20.29
N LYS A 9 15.59 -12.38 19.94
CA LYS A 9 14.35 -13.17 19.96
C LYS A 9 14.17 -13.88 18.62
N GLN A 10 14.03 -15.20 18.66
CA GLN A 10 13.75 -16.04 17.50
C GLN A 10 12.29 -16.49 17.51
N ILE A 11 11.65 -16.48 16.33
CA ILE A 11 10.28 -16.96 16.14
C ILE A 11 10.34 -18.07 15.09
N LEU A 12 9.84 -19.25 15.45
CA LEU A 12 9.69 -20.37 14.51
C LEU A 12 8.29 -20.32 13.90
N VAL A 13 8.22 -20.18 12.59
CA VAL A 13 6.95 -20.24 11.84
C VAL A 13 6.94 -21.50 11.00
N ARG A 14 5.91 -22.33 11.17
CA ARG A 14 5.68 -23.52 10.35
C ARG A 14 4.69 -23.16 9.25
N LEU A 15 5.07 -23.39 8.01
CA LEU A 15 4.25 -23.12 6.82
C LEU A 15 4.09 -24.43 6.04
N THR A 16 2.93 -24.61 5.44
CA THR A 16 2.74 -25.57 4.34
C THR A 16 3.51 -25.11 3.10
N ILE A 17 3.67 -26.01 2.13
CA ILE A 17 4.40 -25.70 0.88
C ILE A 17 3.74 -24.54 0.14
N ASP A 18 2.40 -24.54 0.04
CA ASP A 18 1.64 -23.50 -0.64
C ASP A 18 1.76 -22.14 0.05
N GLU A 19 1.71 -22.12 1.39
CA GLU A 19 1.89 -20.89 2.17
C GLU A 19 3.30 -20.32 2.01
N TYR A 20 4.31 -21.18 1.99
CA TYR A 20 5.68 -20.78 1.74
C TYR A 20 5.84 -20.17 0.34
N GLN A 21 5.28 -20.80 -0.69
CA GLN A 21 5.33 -20.27 -2.07
C GLN A 21 4.66 -18.90 -2.17
N LYS A 22 3.48 -18.73 -1.57
CA LYS A 22 2.80 -17.42 -1.49
C LYS A 22 3.66 -16.38 -0.77
N MET A 23 4.27 -16.74 0.36
CA MET A 23 5.16 -15.84 1.10
C MET A 23 6.36 -15.41 0.25
N VAL A 24 6.99 -16.32 -0.50
CA VAL A 24 8.11 -16.00 -1.39
C VAL A 24 7.69 -15.06 -2.52
N ALA A 25 6.54 -15.33 -3.15
CA ALA A 25 6.02 -14.48 -4.22
C ALA A 25 5.77 -13.04 -3.71
N SER A 26 5.11 -12.91 -2.56
CA SER A 26 4.84 -11.62 -1.93
C SER A 26 6.11 -10.89 -1.49
N SER A 27 7.09 -11.60 -0.91
CA SER A 27 8.37 -10.97 -0.52
C SER A 27 9.12 -10.43 -1.73
N ASN A 28 9.11 -11.17 -2.84
CA ASN A 28 9.78 -10.76 -4.08
C ASN A 28 9.08 -9.56 -4.72
N ALA A 29 7.75 -9.55 -4.76
CA ALA A 29 6.96 -8.43 -5.30
C ALA A 29 7.23 -7.12 -4.55
N LEU A 30 7.44 -7.22 -3.22
CA LEU A 30 7.77 -6.08 -2.36
C LEU A 30 9.27 -5.77 -2.29
N GLN A 31 10.11 -6.51 -3.01
CA GLN A 31 11.58 -6.41 -2.97
C GLN A 31 12.16 -6.52 -1.55
N MET A 32 11.52 -7.31 -0.68
CA MET A 32 11.94 -7.53 0.71
C MET A 32 12.54 -8.93 0.87
N ASN A 33 13.47 -9.08 1.81
CA ASN A 33 13.88 -10.42 2.22
C ASN A 33 12.77 -11.10 3.04
N LYS A 34 12.79 -12.43 3.08
CA LYS A 34 11.74 -13.24 3.72
C LYS A 34 11.56 -12.90 5.21
N SER A 35 12.65 -12.60 5.92
CA SER A 35 12.60 -12.30 7.35
C SER A 35 11.94 -10.95 7.61
N ASP A 36 12.27 -9.93 6.82
CA ASP A 36 11.68 -8.60 6.96
C ASP A 36 10.23 -8.59 6.50
N TYR A 37 9.89 -9.34 5.43
CA TYR A 37 8.50 -9.56 5.04
C TYR A 37 7.69 -10.22 6.17
N MET A 38 8.21 -11.28 6.80
CA MET A 38 7.52 -11.96 7.90
C MET A 38 7.39 -11.08 9.15
N ARG A 39 8.42 -10.28 9.48
CA ARG A 39 8.33 -9.31 10.57
C ARG A 39 7.29 -8.25 10.27
N MET A 40 7.33 -7.66 9.07
CA MET A 40 6.33 -6.71 8.61
C MET A 40 4.97 -7.35 8.77
N LYS A 41 4.71 -8.49 8.15
CA LYS A 41 3.42 -9.19 8.21
C LYS A 41 2.94 -9.45 9.64
N ILE A 42 3.77 -10.02 10.52
CA ILE A 42 3.39 -10.29 11.91
C ILE A 42 3.12 -9.01 12.69
N LEU A 43 3.94 -7.98 12.52
CA LEU A 43 3.83 -6.72 13.27
C LEU A 43 2.76 -5.79 12.67
N THR A 44 2.50 -5.83 11.37
CA THR A 44 1.51 -4.97 10.71
C THR A 44 0.14 -5.62 10.61
N GLU A 45 0.02 -6.95 10.43
CA GLU A 45 -1.29 -7.63 10.50
C GLU A 45 -1.84 -7.66 11.94
N SER A 46 -0.96 -7.70 12.96
CA SER A 46 -1.38 -7.46 14.35
C SER A 46 -1.74 -6.00 14.64
N HIS A 47 -1.32 -5.07 13.77
CA HIS A 47 -1.67 -3.65 13.78
C HIS A 47 -2.59 -3.26 12.61
N ALA A 48 -3.37 -4.18 12.05
CA ALA A 48 -4.31 -3.95 10.94
C ALA A 48 -5.44 -2.92 11.24
N GLN A 49 -5.31 -2.14 12.30
CA GLN A 49 -6.20 -1.04 12.68
C GLN A 49 -5.53 0.35 12.62
N ILE A 50 -4.23 0.46 12.37
CA ILE A 50 -3.55 1.77 12.33
C ILE A 50 -3.11 2.06 10.89
N ILE A 51 -4.05 2.56 10.09
CA ILE A 51 -3.72 3.23 8.84
C ILE A 51 -2.95 4.50 9.21
N ASP A 52 -1.68 4.61 8.83
CA ASP A 52 -0.88 5.81 9.09
C ASP A 52 -1.51 7.00 8.32
N PRO A 53 -1.86 8.12 8.97
CA PRO A 53 -2.40 9.30 8.30
C PRO A 53 -1.51 9.83 7.16
N ARG A 54 -0.20 9.55 7.20
CA ARG A 54 0.75 9.89 6.12
C ARG A 54 0.49 9.10 4.85
N ASP A 55 0.03 7.85 4.95
CA ASP A 55 -0.32 7.03 3.78
C ASP A 55 -1.60 7.56 3.11
N ILE A 56 -2.58 8.00 3.90
CA ILE A 56 -3.78 8.68 3.37
C ILE A 56 -3.40 9.98 2.67
N HIS A 57 -2.46 10.75 3.24
CA HIS A 57 -1.97 11.96 2.62
C HIS A 57 -1.24 11.67 1.30
N ALA A 58 -0.39 10.63 1.25
CA ALA A 58 0.28 10.22 0.02
C ALA A 58 -0.71 9.85 -1.09
N ILE A 59 -1.77 9.10 -0.77
CA ILE A 59 -2.84 8.75 -1.73
C ILE A 59 -3.58 10.02 -2.21
N ARG A 60 -3.84 10.98 -1.32
CA ARG A 60 -4.44 12.28 -1.71
C ARG A 60 -3.56 13.06 -2.67
N ILE A 61 -2.25 13.12 -2.41
CA ILE A 61 -1.30 13.78 -3.31
C ILE A 61 -1.28 13.08 -4.67
N ALA A 62 -1.24 11.74 -4.70
CA ALA A 62 -1.31 10.98 -5.96
C ALA A 62 -2.59 11.29 -6.75
N GLY A 63 -3.76 11.34 -6.09
CA GLY A 63 -5.02 11.74 -6.74
C GLY A 63 -5.00 13.17 -7.28
N LEU A 64 -4.39 14.12 -6.55
CA LEU A 64 -4.22 15.51 -6.99
C LEU A 64 -3.31 15.64 -8.22
N VAL A 65 -2.22 14.87 -8.23
CA VAL A 65 -1.29 14.83 -9.38
C VAL A 65 -1.98 14.25 -10.61
N LEU A 66 -2.79 13.20 -10.46
CA LEU A 66 -3.57 12.62 -11.56
C LEU A 66 -4.58 13.61 -12.16
N VAL A 67 -5.26 14.40 -11.31
CA VAL A 67 -6.18 15.46 -11.78
C VAL A 67 -5.44 16.52 -12.58
N LYS A 68 -4.27 16.96 -12.11
CA LYS A 68 -3.46 17.96 -12.83
C LYS A 68 -2.94 17.44 -14.16
N LEU A 69 -2.46 16.19 -14.19
CA LEU A 69 -2.06 15.53 -15.43
C LEU A 69 -3.23 15.46 -16.42
N LEU A 70 -4.44 15.15 -15.96
CA LEU A 70 -5.63 15.17 -16.82
C LEU A 70 -5.94 16.57 -17.38
N GLU A 71 -5.77 17.63 -16.59
CA GLU A 71 -5.97 19.00 -17.06
C GLU A 71 -4.92 19.41 -18.09
N GLU A 72 -3.64 19.07 -17.87
CA GLU A 72 -2.55 19.33 -18.81
C GLU A 72 -2.71 18.53 -20.11
N LEU A 73 -3.27 17.33 -20.03
CA LEU A 73 -3.49 16.46 -21.18
C LEU A 73 -4.81 16.74 -21.94
N LYS A 74 -5.65 17.63 -21.42
CA LYS A 74 -7.00 17.93 -21.96
C LYS A 74 -6.96 18.59 -23.35
N ASP A 75 -5.87 19.30 -23.65
CA ASP A 75 -5.61 19.96 -24.94
C ASP A 75 -4.74 19.13 -25.89
N THR A 76 -4.31 17.94 -25.45
CA THR A 76 -3.65 16.97 -26.32
C THR A 76 -4.71 16.07 -26.96
N GLN A 77 -4.46 15.55 -28.17
CA GLN A 77 -5.33 14.55 -28.82
C GLN A 77 -5.25 13.19 -28.08
N LEU A 78 -5.65 13.16 -26.81
CA LEU A 78 -5.85 11.92 -26.09
C LEU A 78 -7.02 11.15 -26.70
N ILE A 79 -6.85 9.83 -26.80
CA ILE A 79 -7.89 8.96 -27.33
C ILE A 79 -9.03 8.92 -26.29
N PRO A 80 -10.30 9.13 -26.67
CA PRO A 80 -11.40 9.35 -25.72
C PRO A 80 -11.55 8.32 -24.59
N HIS A 81 -11.13 7.07 -24.82
CA HIS A 81 -11.21 5.98 -23.85
C HIS A 81 -10.17 6.09 -22.73
N GLU A 82 -8.94 6.54 -23.02
CA GLU A 82 -7.89 6.72 -22.01
C GLU A 82 -8.25 7.83 -21.02
N LEU A 83 -8.95 8.86 -21.50
CA LEU A 83 -9.51 9.94 -20.68
C LEU A 83 -10.62 9.46 -19.74
N GLU A 84 -11.38 8.46 -20.15
CA GLU A 84 -12.46 7.86 -19.37
C GLU A 84 -11.89 6.95 -18.27
N ASP A 85 -10.89 6.11 -18.61
CA ASP A 85 -10.18 5.25 -17.67
C ASP A 85 -9.51 6.04 -16.53
N ILE A 86 -8.84 7.16 -16.86
CA ILE A 86 -8.17 7.98 -15.85
C ILE A 86 -9.19 8.69 -14.95
N LYS A 87 -10.33 9.16 -15.49
CA LYS A 87 -11.41 9.74 -14.68
C LYS A 87 -11.97 8.70 -13.72
N GLN A 88 -12.21 7.49 -14.19
CA GLN A 88 -12.69 6.39 -13.35
C GLN A 88 -11.70 6.07 -12.23
N LEU A 89 -10.40 5.99 -12.55
CA LEU A 89 -9.34 5.77 -11.57
C LEU A 89 -9.32 6.87 -10.48
N ILE A 90 -9.51 8.14 -10.87
CA ILE A 90 -9.58 9.26 -9.92
C ILE A 90 -10.77 9.13 -8.97
N ASP A 91 -11.94 8.74 -9.49
CA ASP A 91 -13.13 8.59 -8.65
C ASP A 91 -13.02 7.38 -7.71
N GLU A 92 -12.43 6.27 -8.17
CA GLU A 92 -12.11 5.13 -7.31
C GLU A 92 -11.13 5.53 -6.19
N LEU A 93 -10.09 6.29 -6.51
CA LEU A 93 -9.15 6.82 -5.52
C LEU A 93 -9.84 7.73 -4.49
N LYS A 94 -10.77 8.61 -4.91
CA LYS A 94 -11.54 9.44 -3.96
C LYS A 94 -12.37 8.59 -3.01
N ILE A 95 -13.02 7.54 -3.50
CA ILE A 95 -13.83 6.63 -2.67
C ILE A 95 -12.94 5.89 -1.66
N ILE A 96 -11.78 5.41 -2.09
CA ILE A 96 -10.81 4.74 -1.21
C ILE A 96 -10.33 5.70 -0.12
N VAL A 97 -9.90 6.91 -0.48
CA VAL A 97 -9.47 7.94 0.48
C VAL A 97 -10.57 8.24 1.51
N ARG A 98 -11.83 8.36 1.06
CA ARG A 98 -12.96 8.62 1.95
C ARG A 98 -13.18 7.48 2.94
N ARG A 99 -13.15 6.23 2.48
CA ARG A 99 -13.27 5.04 3.35
C ARG A 99 -12.12 4.93 4.35
N LEU A 100 -10.89 5.24 3.94
CA LEU A 100 -9.73 5.24 4.83
C LEU A 100 -9.87 6.33 5.91
N ASN A 101 -10.31 7.53 5.53
CA ASN A 101 -10.59 8.61 6.48
C ASN A 101 -11.68 8.25 7.50
N ASP A 102 -12.77 7.64 7.04
CA ASP A 102 -13.87 7.22 7.92
C ASP A 102 -13.44 6.11 8.89
N SER A 103 -12.47 5.29 8.48
CA SER A 103 -11.91 4.22 9.30
C SER A 103 -10.95 4.78 10.37
N VAL A 104 -10.14 5.78 10.02
CA VAL A 104 -9.25 6.48 10.97
C VAL A 104 -10.03 7.33 11.96
N SER A 105 -11.17 7.91 11.56
CA SER A 105 -11.99 8.75 12.43
C SER A 105 -12.83 7.97 13.46
N LYS A 106 -12.86 6.63 13.36
CA LYS A 106 -13.61 5.73 14.26
C LYS A 106 -12.74 5.07 15.34
N VAL A 107 -11.44 5.40 15.38
CA VAL A 107 -10.48 5.00 16.41
C VAL A 107 -10.26 6.19 17.35
#